data_AF-R9H9S7-F1
#
_entry.id   AF-R9H9S7-F1
#
_cell.length_a   1.000
_cell.length_b   1.000
_cell.length_c   1.000
_cell.angle_alpha   90.00
_cell.angle_beta   90.00
_cell.angle_gamma   90.00
#
_symmetry.space_group_name_H-M   'P 1'
#
loop_
_entity.id
_entity.type
_entity.pdbx_description
1 polymer ?
#
loop_
_entity_poly.entity_id
_entity_poly.type
_entity_poly.pdbx_seq_one_letter_code
_entity_poly.pdbx_strand_id
1 'polypeptide(L)' 'MEYRRYEIVIKETGREKPVVTEYHGFIDRKGLVNFYGLDRPDVEWYDIKEII' A
#
# COMPACT_ATOMS: atom_id res chain seq x y z
N MET A 1 -1.18 8.94 18.76
CA MET A 1 -1.10 8.51 17.34
C MET A 1 0.37 8.41 17.01
N GLU A 2 0.83 7.27 16.53
CA GLU A 2 2.25 7.07 16.18
C GLU A 2 2.49 7.48 14.73
N TYR A 3 3.58 8.19 14.50
CA TYR A 3 4.04 8.48 13.13
C TYR A 3 4.74 7.25 12.58
N ARG A 4 4.35 6.82 11.39
CA ARG A 4 4.83 5.60 10.74
C ARG A 4 5.18 5.86 9.29
N ARG A 5 6.11 5.07 8.79
CA ARG A 5 6.53 5.07 7.40
C ARG A 5 6.31 3.68 6.82
N TYR A 6 5.71 3.61 5.65
CA TYR A 6 5.43 2.36 4.96
C TYR A 6 5.88 2.44 3.50
N GLU A 7 6.55 1.38 3.02
CA GLU A 7 6.65 1.10 1.59
C GLU A 7 5.47 0.22 1.20
N ILE A 8 4.81 0.58 0.11
CA ILE A 8 3.68 -0.15 -0.45
C ILE A 8 4.02 -0.51 -1.89
N VAL A 9 3.94 -1.81 -2.20
CA VAL A 9 4.06 -2.33 -3.56
C VAL A 9 2.69 -2.82 -4.02
N ILE A 10 2.23 -2.38 -5.18
CA ILE A 10 0.89 -2.68 -5.71
C ILE A 10 1.04 -3.25 -7.11
N LYS A 11 0.57 -4.47 -7.34
CA LYS A 11 0.43 -5.03 -8.68
C LYS A 11 -1.03 -4.91 -9.12
N GLU A 12 -1.26 -3.95 -10.01
CA GLU A 12 -2.57 -3.75 -10.65
C GLU A 12 -2.76 -4.69 -11.84
N THR A 13 -4.00 -5.13 -12.06
CA THR A 13 -4.39 -5.96 -13.20
C THR A 13 -4.08 -5.27 -14.52
N GLY A 14 -3.41 -5.99 -15.43
CA GLY A 14 -3.08 -5.47 -16.77
C GLY A 14 -1.92 -4.48 -16.81
N ARG A 15 -1.38 -4.05 -15.67
CA ARG A 15 -0.15 -3.25 -15.63
C ARG A 15 1.06 -4.15 -15.70
N GLU A 16 2.05 -3.89 -16.55
CA GLU A 16 3.20 -4.78 -16.71
C GLU A 16 4.01 -4.92 -15.41
N LYS A 17 4.36 -3.80 -14.78
CA LYS A 17 5.20 -3.73 -13.57
C LYS A 17 4.40 -3.24 -12.36
N PRO A 18 4.70 -3.71 -11.15
CA PRO A 18 4.13 -3.15 -9.92
C PRO A 18 4.47 -1.67 -9.75
N VAL A 19 3.59 -0.96 -9.06
CA VAL A 19 3.81 0.40 -8.56
C VAL A 19 4.42 0.31 -7.17
N VAL A 20 5.44 1.12 -6.91
CA VAL A 20 6.00 1.31 -5.57
C VAL A 20 5.67 2.71 -5.12
N THR A 21 5.13 2.84 -3.91
CA THR A 21 4.82 4.12 -3.29
C THR A 21 5.19 4.08 -1.81
N GLU A 22 5.33 5.25 -1.21
CA GLU A 22 5.71 5.40 0.18
C GLU A 22 4.68 6.26 0.91
N TYR A 23 4.25 5.80 2.08
CA TYR A 23 3.35 6.52 2.96
C TYR A 23 4.08 6.99 4.21
N HIS A 24 3.76 8.21 4.63
CA HIS A 24 4.28 8.85 5.83
C HIS A 24 3.11 9.48 6.58
N GLY A 25 2.83 9.02 7.81
CA GLY A 25 1.74 9.59 8.59
C GLY A 25 1.27 8.71 9.73
N PHE A 26 -0.01 8.85 10.08
CA PHE A 26 -0.57 8.26 11.30
C PHE A 26 -1.54 7.11 11.04
N ILE A 27 -1.70 6.71 9.77
CA ILE A 27 -2.57 5.61 9.36
C ILE A 27 -1.80 4.29 9.51
N ASP A 28 -2.45 3.29 10.10
CA ASP A 28 -1.91 1.94 10.22
C ASP A 28 -2.09 1.12 8.94
N ARG A 29 -1.51 -0.09 8.92
CA ARG A 29 -1.60 -1.00 7.78
C ARG A 29 -3.05 -1.25 7.30
N LYS A 30 -4.03 -1.32 8.21
CA LYS A 30 -5.43 -1.58 7.83
C LYS A 30 -6.04 -0.36 7.16
N GLY A 31 -5.76 0.84 7.67
CA GLY A 31 -6.19 2.07 7.03
C GLY A 31 -5.52 2.30 5.69
N LEU A 32 -4.28 1.84 5.50
CA LEU A 32 -3.58 1.90 4.20
C LEU A 32 -4.28 1.06 3.13
N VAL A 33 -4.79 -0.13 3.48
CA VAL A 33 -5.57 -0.97 2.55
C VAL A 33 -6.77 -0.20 2.00
N ASN A 34 -7.52 0.47 2.88
CA ASN A 34 -8.67 1.27 2.45
C ASN A 34 -8.26 2.53 1.68
N PHE A 35 -7.24 3.25 2.17
CA PHE A 35 -6.77 4.50 1.57
C PHE A 35 -6.28 4.32 0.14
N TYR A 36 -5.52 3.25 -0.12
CA TYR A 36 -5.01 2.93 -1.45
C TYR A 36 -5.97 2.03 -2.27
N GLY A 37 -7.08 1.57 -1.69
CA GLY A 37 -8.02 0.66 -2.36
C GLY A 37 -7.39 -0.69 -2.72
N LEU A 38 -6.54 -1.24 -1.83
CA LEU A 38 -5.79 -2.48 -2.08
C LEU A 38 -6.66 -3.75 -2.07
N ASP A 39 -7.92 -3.63 -1.64
CA ASP A 39 -8.93 -4.68 -1.64
C ASP A 39 -9.82 -4.66 -2.89
N ARG A 40 -9.55 -3.76 -3.85
CA ARG A 40 -10.33 -3.66 -5.08
C ARG A 40 -9.97 -4.75 -6.09
N PRO A 41 -10.92 -5.14 -6.97
CA PRO A 41 -10.71 -6.23 -7.92
C PRO A 41 -9.61 -6.01 -8.97
N ASP A 42 -9.21 -4.76 -9.19
CA ASP A 42 -8.13 -4.35 -10.10
C ASP A 42 -6.74 -4.45 -9.47
N VAL A 43 -6.62 -4.96 -8.24
CA VAL A 43 -5.35 -5.27 -7.57
C VAL A 43 -5.16 -6.79 -7.52
N GLU A 44 -4.13 -7.29 -8.22
CA GLU A 44 -3.78 -8.71 -8.23
C GLU A 44 -3.13 -9.14 -6.91
N TRP A 45 -2.19 -8.32 -6.41
CA TRP A 45 -1.56 -8.49 -5.12
C TRP A 45 -0.94 -7.17 -4.67
N TYR A 46 -0.67 -7.07 -3.36
CA TYR A 46 0.06 -5.96 -2.78
C TYR A 46 0.97 -6.44 -1.64
N ASP A 47 2.00 -5.67 -1.34
CA ASP A 47 2.83 -5.83 -0.15
C ASP A 47 2.92 -4.49 0.60
N ILE A 48 2.90 -4.55 1.92
CA ILE A 48 3.02 -3.37 2.80
C ILE A 48 4.07 -3.68 3.84
N LYS A 49 5.17 -2.91 3.82
CA LYS A 49 6.29 -3.06 4.73
C LYS A 49 6.47 -1.78 5.53
N GLU A 50 6.45 -1.90 6.86
CA GLU A 50 6.80 -0.78 7.73
C GLU A 50 8.31 -0.55 7.66
N ILE A 51 8.70 0.70 7.45
CA ILE A 51 10.08 1.15 7.44
C ILE A 51 10.31 1.92 8.74
N ILE A 52 11.23 1.40 9.57
CA ILE A 52 11.65 2.01 10.84
C ILE A 52 12.68 3.11 10.56
#